data_AF-A0AAV2RP20-F1
#
_entry.id   AF-A0AAV2RP20-F1
#
_cell.length_a   1.000
_cell.length_b   1.000
_cell.length_c   1.000
_cell.angle_alpha   90.00
_cell.angle_beta   90.00
_cell.angle_gamma   90.00
#
_symmetry.space_group_name_H-M   'P 1'
#
loop_
_entity.id
_entity.type
_entity.pdbx_description
1 polymer ?
#
loop_
_entity_poly.entity_id
_entity_poly.type
_entity_poly.pdbx_seq_one_letter_code
_entity_poly.pdbx_strand_id
1 'polypeptide(L)'
;MVRNRSFMFTFRLLLSYMLVAMGSCRLNMAMLRRNGGNLETSSTLAWVAGGRGPPPPHAVAITEGDPSVGFWCRAEQHGTHMSGVLNRGTCTVPFLGKVLSLKDKFEVLVSFNGSARVRYHDWDKFLAPPDNAIAATDYRILAMMEGDEGNIEAGFLAPQERRAHVVSAGRVVEKIDKAHILYEDMPVSYDLRGTVLDPSKTDLRYENRILLDTTLSNPGPSSQHVVEEAEAVVVQKAYWGQIKGTVVGLKAHVVSPPPANDERELTWGIQ
;
A
#
# COMPACT_ATOMS: atom_id res chain seq x y z
N MET A 1 -59.75 -1.09 -51.19
CA MET A 1 -59.56 -2.31 -50.38
C MET A 1 -58.29 -2.13 -49.57
N VAL A 2 -58.38 -2.34 -48.27
CA VAL A 2 -57.43 -1.98 -47.20
C VAL A 2 -56.30 -3.00 -47.06
N ARG A 3 -55.05 -2.54 -46.85
CA ARG A 3 -53.92 -3.14 -46.07
C ARG A 3 -52.61 -2.50 -46.58
N ASN A 4 -51.91 -1.62 -45.88
CA ASN A 4 -51.43 -1.53 -44.50
C ASN A 4 -50.35 -2.57 -44.11
N ARG A 5 -49.21 -2.02 -43.65
CA ARG A 5 -48.06 -2.60 -42.92
C ARG A 5 -46.89 -3.19 -43.70
N SER A 6 -45.73 -2.53 -43.60
CA SER A 6 -44.59 -3.07 -42.84
C SER A 6 -43.59 -1.94 -42.53
N PHE A 7 -43.69 -1.42 -41.31
CA PHE A 7 -42.70 -0.56 -40.65
C PHE A 7 -41.72 -1.53 -39.98
N MET A 8 -40.45 -1.54 -40.38
CA MET A 8 -39.47 -2.51 -39.86
C MET A 8 -38.25 -1.77 -39.28
N PHE A 9 -38.22 -1.77 -37.94
CA PHE A 9 -37.05 -1.85 -37.07
C PHE A 9 -35.87 -0.88 -37.28
N THR A 10 -35.98 0.30 -36.66
CA THR A 10 -34.83 1.03 -36.10
C THR A 10 -34.77 0.79 -34.60
N PHE A 11 -34.05 -0.25 -34.17
CA PHE A 11 -33.73 -0.44 -32.76
C PHE A 11 -32.43 -1.25 -32.65
N ARG A 12 -31.29 -0.56 -32.56
CA ARG A 12 -30.03 -1.12 -32.04
C ARG A 12 -28.98 -0.01 -31.88
N LEU A 13 -28.26 -0.10 -30.76
CA LEU A 13 -27.12 0.72 -30.31
C LEU A 13 -27.45 2.07 -29.65
N LEU A 14 -28.02 1.99 -28.45
CA LEU A 14 -27.65 2.87 -27.34
C LEU A 14 -27.21 1.96 -26.18
N LEU A 15 -26.00 1.41 -26.28
CA LEU A 15 -25.37 0.68 -25.19
C LEU A 15 -23.99 1.28 -24.94
N SER A 16 -23.82 1.75 -23.70
CA SER A 16 -22.55 1.85 -22.97
C SER A 16 -21.45 2.73 -23.58
N TYR A 17 -21.53 4.03 -23.32
CA TYR A 17 -20.35 4.85 -23.03
C TYR A 17 -20.52 5.55 -21.67
N MET A 18 -20.58 4.75 -20.60
CA MET A 18 -20.02 5.21 -19.32
C MET A 18 -18.51 4.99 -19.44
N LEU A 19 -17.84 5.94 -20.07
CA LEU A 19 -16.41 6.13 -19.86
C LEU A 19 -16.27 6.45 -18.37
N VAL A 20 -15.86 5.43 -17.63
CA VAL A 20 -15.41 5.54 -16.26
C VAL A 20 -14.28 6.56 -16.28
N ALA A 21 -14.60 7.80 -15.91
CA ALA A 21 -13.63 8.73 -15.41
C ALA A 21 -13.10 8.11 -14.12
N MET A 22 -12.17 7.16 -14.24
CA MET A 22 -11.21 6.85 -13.18
C MET A 22 -10.33 8.08 -13.09
N GLY A 23 -10.91 9.18 -12.57
CA GLY A 23 -10.12 10.23 -11.97
C GLY A 23 -9.21 9.52 -11.01
N SER A 24 -7.91 9.62 -11.28
CA SER A 24 -6.85 9.12 -10.41
C SER A 24 -7.06 9.75 -9.04
N CYS A 25 -7.89 9.12 -8.21
CA CYS A 25 -7.98 9.42 -6.79
C CYS A 25 -6.57 9.21 -6.29
N ARG A 26 -5.87 10.31 -6.06
CA ARG A 26 -4.56 10.30 -5.45
C ARG A 26 -4.78 9.76 -4.06
N LEU A 27 -4.55 8.47 -3.88
CA LEU A 27 -4.51 7.83 -2.57
C LEU A 27 -3.47 8.57 -1.75
N ASN A 28 -3.90 9.16 -0.65
CA ASN A 28 -3.02 9.87 0.25
C ASN A 28 -2.34 8.82 1.14
N MET A 29 -1.20 8.31 0.69
CA MET A 29 -0.46 7.28 1.40
C MET A 29 -0.07 7.77 2.81
N ALA A 30 -0.10 6.89 3.80
CA ALA A 30 0.28 7.23 5.15
C ALA A 30 1.79 7.53 5.22
N MET A 31 2.19 8.39 6.16
CA MET A 31 3.61 8.70 6.36
C MET A 31 4.15 7.86 7.52
N LEU A 32 5.37 7.35 7.37
CA LEU A 32 6.10 6.57 8.35
C LEU A 32 7.28 7.39 8.85
N ARG A 33 7.49 7.39 10.17
CA ARG A 33 8.68 7.97 10.76
C ARG A 33 9.88 7.07 10.55
N ARG A 34 11.00 7.61 10.06
CA ARG A 34 12.28 6.93 9.96
C ARG A 34 13.26 7.32 11.06
N ASN A 35 14.31 6.53 11.23
CA ASN A 35 15.46 6.91 12.03
C ASN A 35 15.99 8.29 11.60
N GLY A 36 16.35 9.13 12.57
CA GLY A 36 16.66 10.56 12.34
C GLY A 36 15.44 11.48 12.27
N GLY A 37 14.21 10.94 12.32
CA GLY A 37 12.98 11.70 12.43
C GLY A 37 12.30 12.05 11.11
N ASN A 38 12.92 11.77 9.97
CA ASN A 38 12.34 12.02 8.64
C ASN A 38 11.03 11.23 8.43
N LEU A 39 10.15 11.74 7.58
CA LEU A 39 8.93 11.04 7.18
C LEU A 39 9.09 10.47 5.78
N GLU A 40 8.73 9.21 5.62
CA GLU A 40 8.67 8.52 4.33
C GLU A 40 7.27 8.03 4.04
N THR A 41 6.93 7.90 2.76
CA THR A 41 5.62 7.42 2.36
C THR A 41 5.52 5.90 2.54
N SER A 42 4.49 5.42 3.25
CA SER A 42 4.16 4.00 3.32
C SER A 42 3.76 3.49 1.93
N SER A 43 4.11 2.23 1.65
CA SER A 43 3.69 1.54 0.44
C SER A 43 2.41 0.73 0.65
N THR A 44 2.01 0.48 1.90
CA THR A 44 0.90 -0.44 2.27
C THR A 44 -0.25 0.26 3.00
N LEU A 45 -0.03 1.43 3.59
CA LEU A 45 -1.05 2.18 4.34
C LEU A 45 -1.45 3.45 3.59
N ALA A 46 -2.74 3.76 3.61
CA ALA A 46 -3.27 4.97 3.01
C ALA A 46 -4.38 5.58 3.87
N TRP A 47 -4.59 6.87 3.67
CA TRP A 47 -5.72 7.63 4.18
C TRP A 47 -6.78 7.75 3.08
N VAL A 48 -7.99 7.30 3.40
CA VAL A 48 -9.13 7.33 2.49
C VAL A 48 -10.23 8.19 3.10
N ALA A 49 -10.84 9.04 2.28
CA ALA A 49 -11.96 9.88 2.71
C ALA A 49 -13.05 9.04 3.39
N GLY A 50 -13.37 9.40 4.63
CA GLY A 50 -14.46 8.84 5.40
C GLY A 50 -15.77 9.58 5.16
N GLY A 51 -16.86 9.03 5.68
CA GLY A 51 -18.19 9.64 5.58
C GLY A 51 -19.22 8.95 6.47
N ARG A 52 -20.51 9.26 6.24
CA ARG A 52 -21.65 8.75 7.02
C ARG A 52 -21.95 7.26 6.83
N GLY A 53 -21.12 6.55 6.06
CA GLY A 53 -21.28 5.13 5.72
C GLY A 53 -20.47 4.21 6.64
N PRO A 54 -20.49 2.89 6.35
CA PRO A 54 -19.57 1.96 6.99
C PRO A 54 -18.12 2.35 6.71
N PRO A 55 -17.17 1.94 7.58
CA PRO A 55 -15.75 2.16 7.34
C PRO A 55 -15.33 1.50 6.02
N PRO A 56 -14.34 2.07 5.30
CA PRO A 56 -13.82 1.45 4.09
C PRO A 56 -13.29 0.02 4.33
N PRO A 57 -13.29 -0.84 3.31
CA PRO A 57 -12.65 -2.16 3.41
C PRO A 57 -11.21 -2.05 3.89
N HIS A 58 -10.80 -2.98 4.75
CA HIS A 58 -9.46 -3.02 5.34
C HIS A 58 -9.10 -1.78 6.17
N ALA A 59 -10.09 -1.06 6.72
CA ALA A 59 -9.83 -0.04 7.73
C ALA A 59 -9.06 -0.63 8.91
N VAL A 60 -8.05 0.11 9.38
CA VAL A 60 -7.18 -0.32 10.46
C VAL A 60 -7.90 -0.11 11.79
N ALA A 61 -8.28 -1.21 12.44
CA ALA A 61 -8.88 -1.17 13.77
C ALA A 61 -7.86 -0.66 14.79
N ILE A 62 -8.34 0.02 15.83
CA ILE A 62 -7.47 0.46 16.93
C ILE A 62 -7.02 -0.76 17.73
N THR A 63 -7.92 -1.69 18.04
CA THR A 63 -7.52 -2.95 18.69
C THR A 63 -7.46 -4.06 17.65
N GLU A 64 -6.36 -4.80 17.61
CA GLU A 64 -6.19 -5.90 16.66
C GLU A 64 -7.26 -6.98 16.92
N GLY A 65 -8.03 -7.32 15.88
CA GLY A 65 -9.08 -8.32 15.96
C GLY A 65 -10.42 -7.85 16.56
N ASP A 66 -10.51 -6.63 17.11
CA ASP A 66 -11.76 -6.08 17.64
C ASP A 66 -12.16 -4.76 16.94
N PRO A 67 -13.00 -4.82 15.89
CA PRO A 67 -13.48 -3.63 15.19
C PRO A 67 -14.56 -2.87 15.98
N SER A 68 -15.05 -3.39 17.11
CA SER A 68 -16.11 -2.74 17.90
C SER A 68 -15.63 -1.50 18.65
N VAL A 69 -14.33 -1.47 19.00
CA VAL A 69 -13.65 -0.33 19.63
C VAL A 69 -13.62 0.88 18.69
N GLY A 70 -13.34 0.62 17.41
CA GLY A 70 -13.31 1.64 16.37
C GLY A 70 -12.07 1.52 15.48
N PHE A 71 -11.97 2.46 14.54
CA PHE A 71 -10.92 2.51 13.53
C PHE A 71 -10.11 3.79 13.66
N TRP A 72 -8.87 3.76 13.19
CA TRP A 72 -8.06 4.97 13.12
C TRP A 72 -8.64 5.96 12.10
N CYS A 73 -8.89 7.19 12.54
CA CYS A 73 -9.22 8.29 11.65
C CYS A 73 -8.29 9.47 11.87
N ARG A 74 -8.24 10.36 10.88
CA ARG A 74 -7.65 11.69 11.02
C ARG A 74 -8.58 12.75 10.47
N ALA A 75 -8.48 13.95 10.98
CA ALA A 75 -9.18 15.10 10.43
C ALA A 75 -8.26 16.30 10.34
N GLU A 76 -8.46 17.11 9.31
CA GLU A 76 -7.73 18.36 9.12
C GLU A 76 -8.49 19.51 9.80
N GLN A 77 -7.78 20.29 10.62
CA GLN A 77 -8.25 21.58 11.12
C GLN A 77 -7.12 22.58 11.01
N HIS A 78 -7.40 23.72 10.37
CA HIS A 78 -6.42 24.79 10.16
C HIS A 78 -5.09 24.31 9.56
N GLY A 79 -5.14 23.42 8.56
CA GLY A 79 -3.95 22.88 7.89
C GLY A 79 -3.22 21.75 8.63
N THR A 80 -3.63 21.42 9.85
CA THR A 80 -3.00 20.36 10.66
C THR A 80 -3.91 19.14 10.71
N HIS A 81 -3.38 17.94 10.45
CA HIS A 81 -4.15 16.72 10.69
C HIS A 81 -3.91 16.18 12.10
N MET A 82 -4.98 15.73 12.75
CA MET A 82 -4.91 15.04 14.04
C MET A 82 -5.56 13.68 13.90
N SER A 83 -4.94 12.66 14.47
CA SER A 83 -5.53 11.32 14.57
C SER A 83 -6.43 11.18 15.79
N GLY A 84 -7.35 10.24 15.69
CA GLY A 84 -8.25 9.83 16.76
C GLY A 84 -9.03 8.59 16.36
N VAL A 85 -10.25 8.45 16.90
CA VAL A 85 -11.06 7.24 16.75
C VAL A 85 -12.31 7.49 15.91
N LEU A 86 -12.54 6.63 14.92
CA LEU A 86 -13.82 6.49 14.23
C LEU A 86 -14.66 5.44 14.94
N ASN A 87 -15.78 5.87 15.52
CA ASN A 87 -16.77 4.99 16.10
C ASN A 87 -18.17 5.39 15.63
N ARG A 88 -18.98 4.43 15.17
CA ARG A 88 -20.36 4.63 14.68
C ARG A 88 -20.50 5.82 13.71
N GLY A 89 -19.55 5.95 12.76
CA GLY A 89 -19.56 6.99 11.73
C GLY A 89 -19.20 8.40 12.22
N THR A 90 -18.71 8.54 13.46
CA THR A 90 -18.19 9.80 14.00
C THR A 90 -16.69 9.64 14.29
N CYS A 91 -15.87 10.47 13.66
CA CYS A 91 -14.45 10.58 13.96
C CYS A 91 -14.25 11.59 15.09
N THR A 92 -13.64 11.15 16.18
CA THR A 92 -13.38 11.95 17.37
C THR A 92 -11.88 12.16 17.51
N VAL A 93 -11.44 13.42 17.47
CA VAL A 93 -10.00 13.79 17.51
C VAL A 93 -9.73 14.85 18.59
N PRO A 94 -8.53 14.84 19.22
CA PRO A 94 -8.11 15.90 20.11
C PRO A 94 -7.58 17.10 19.32
N PHE A 95 -8.06 18.31 19.62
CA PHE A 95 -7.59 19.58 19.01
C PHE A 95 -7.55 20.72 20.01
N LEU A 96 -6.38 21.31 20.24
CA LEU A 96 -6.17 22.47 21.13
C LEU A 96 -6.85 22.31 22.51
N GLY A 97 -6.73 21.13 23.11
CA GLY A 97 -7.32 20.82 24.42
C GLY A 97 -8.84 20.56 24.42
N LYS A 98 -9.46 20.52 23.24
CA LYS A 98 -10.88 20.21 23.05
C LYS A 98 -11.06 18.97 22.20
N VAL A 99 -12.17 18.27 22.43
CA VAL A 99 -12.55 17.12 21.61
C VAL A 99 -13.41 17.58 20.44
N LEU A 100 -12.98 17.27 19.22
CA LEU A 100 -13.75 17.51 18.01
C LEU A 100 -14.42 16.21 17.56
N SER A 101 -15.73 16.25 17.35
CA SER A 101 -16.51 15.13 16.82
C SER A 101 -17.01 15.48 15.42
N LEU A 102 -16.57 14.72 14.43
CA LEU A 102 -16.80 14.99 13.01
C LEU A 102 -17.57 13.83 12.38
N LYS A 103 -18.68 14.15 11.69
CA LYS A 103 -19.48 13.15 10.93
C LYS A 103 -19.17 13.17 9.43
N ASP A 104 -18.38 14.14 9.01
CA ASP A 104 -17.94 14.41 7.66
C ASP A 104 -16.56 15.07 7.71
N LYS A 105 -15.83 15.08 6.60
CA LYS A 105 -14.50 15.70 6.46
C LYS A 105 -13.44 15.10 7.40
N PHE A 106 -13.36 13.78 7.41
CA PHE A 106 -12.27 13.02 8.01
C PHE A 106 -11.80 11.96 7.03
N GLU A 107 -10.64 11.38 7.30
CA GLU A 107 -10.09 10.25 6.57
C GLU A 107 -9.90 9.07 7.53
N VAL A 108 -9.94 7.86 6.99
CA VAL A 108 -9.76 6.61 7.72
C VAL A 108 -8.45 5.98 7.25
N LEU A 109 -7.66 5.48 8.20
CA LEU A 109 -6.46 4.72 7.88
C LEU A 109 -6.89 3.34 7.36
N VAL A 110 -6.43 2.98 6.17
CA VAL A 110 -6.73 1.70 5.53
C VAL A 110 -5.44 0.98 5.19
N SER A 111 -5.47 -0.33 5.39
CA SER A 111 -4.48 -1.25 4.85
C SER A 111 -4.81 -1.49 3.38
N PHE A 112 -4.02 -0.91 2.48
CA PHE A 112 -4.23 -1.03 1.04
C PHE A 112 -4.16 -2.50 0.61
N ASN A 113 -5.27 -3.01 0.05
CA ASN A 113 -5.46 -4.43 -0.29
C ASN A 113 -5.22 -5.42 0.88
N GLY A 114 -5.32 -4.98 2.14
CA GLY A 114 -5.00 -5.86 3.28
C GLY A 114 -3.51 -6.20 3.40
N SER A 115 -2.62 -5.43 2.77
CA SER A 115 -1.18 -5.74 2.69
C SER A 115 -0.37 -5.23 3.89
N ALA A 116 -0.93 -4.31 4.68
CA ALA A 116 -0.23 -3.72 5.81
C ALA A 116 -0.29 -4.65 7.03
N ARG A 117 0.84 -4.71 7.75
CA ARG A 117 0.90 -5.30 9.09
C ARG A 117 1.23 -4.16 10.05
N VAL A 118 0.38 -3.96 11.05
CA VAL A 118 0.58 -2.91 12.05
C VAL A 118 0.71 -3.53 13.43
N ARG A 119 1.50 -2.90 14.28
CA ARG A 119 1.75 -3.33 15.65
C ARG A 119 1.83 -2.12 16.57
N TYR A 120 1.79 -2.41 17.87
CA TYR A 120 1.93 -1.43 18.92
C TYR A 120 3.29 -1.54 19.60
N HIS A 121 3.90 -0.40 19.88
CA HIS A 121 5.12 -0.31 20.67
C HIS A 121 4.90 0.55 21.89
N ASP A 122 5.27 0.04 23.05
CA ASP A 122 5.23 0.80 24.30
C ASP A 122 6.19 1.98 24.22
N TRP A 123 5.69 3.14 24.58
CA TRP A 123 6.42 4.39 24.53
C TRP A 123 6.19 5.19 25.82
N ASP A 124 7.23 5.89 26.25
CA ASP A 124 7.14 6.92 27.28
C ASP A 124 7.88 8.19 26.85
N LYS A 125 7.67 9.28 27.57
CA LYS A 125 8.26 10.60 27.28
C LYS A 125 9.79 10.64 27.23
N PHE A 126 10.49 9.63 27.73
CA PHE A 126 11.95 9.54 27.74
C PHE A 126 12.48 8.73 26.54
N LEU A 127 11.61 7.98 25.86
CA LEU A 127 11.94 7.20 24.68
C LEU A 127 11.71 8.00 23.40
N ALA A 128 12.53 7.74 22.39
CA ALA A 128 12.24 8.19 21.04
C ALA A 128 11.07 7.37 20.48
N PRO A 129 10.18 7.96 19.65
CA PRO A 129 9.19 7.17 18.93
C PRO A 129 9.88 6.10 18.06
N PRO A 130 9.29 4.91 17.91
CA PRO A 130 9.90 3.84 17.14
C PRO A 130 10.09 4.21 15.67
N ASP A 131 10.94 3.44 15.01
CA ASP A 131 11.00 3.42 13.56
C ASP A 131 9.68 2.88 12.99
N ASN A 132 9.31 3.35 11.80
CA ASN A 132 8.06 3.02 11.11
C ASN A 132 6.78 3.42 11.86
N ALA A 133 6.89 4.31 12.85
CA ALA A 133 5.72 4.87 13.53
C ALA A 133 4.83 5.61 12.51
N ILE A 134 3.53 5.35 12.53
CA ILE A 134 2.61 5.89 11.53
C ILE A 134 2.21 7.30 11.94
N ALA A 135 2.38 8.25 11.02
CA ALA A 135 2.05 9.65 11.23
C ALA A 135 0.71 10.03 10.58
N ALA A 136 -0.09 10.80 11.32
CA ALA A 136 -1.30 11.44 10.83
C ALA A 136 -0.95 12.50 9.79
N THR A 137 -0.07 13.46 10.11
CA THR A 137 0.59 14.49 9.27
C THR A 137 1.62 15.23 10.16
N ASP A 138 2.62 15.91 9.59
CA ASP A 138 3.54 16.83 10.30
C ASP A 138 4.13 16.29 11.62
N TYR A 139 4.66 15.07 11.56
CA TYR A 139 5.28 14.36 12.69
C TYR A 139 4.36 14.03 13.87
N ARG A 140 3.04 14.18 13.72
CA ARG A 140 2.06 13.70 14.72
C ARG A 140 1.84 12.22 14.51
N ILE A 141 2.22 11.43 15.50
CA ILE A 141 2.27 9.97 15.40
C ILE A 141 1.00 9.37 16.02
N LEU A 142 0.44 8.32 15.43
CA LEU A 142 -0.73 7.63 15.98
C LEU A 142 -0.38 6.99 17.33
N ALA A 143 -1.15 7.33 18.36
CA ALA A 143 -0.91 6.89 19.72
C ALA A 143 -2.23 6.54 20.40
N MET A 144 -2.24 5.44 21.15
CA MET A 144 -3.35 5.04 22.01
C MET A 144 -2.89 4.75 23.44
N MET A 145 -3.82 4.65 24.37
CA MET A 145 -3.61 4.04 25.67
C MET A 145 -4.85 3.26 26.08
N GLU A 146 -4.65 2.29 26.96
CA GLU A 146 -5.75 1.67 27.69
C GLU A 146 -6.03 2.50 28.94
N GLY A 147 -7.26 3.00 29.08
CA GLY A 147 -7.71 3.75 30.26
C GLY A 147 -8.09 2.84 31.42
N ASP A 148 -8.41 3.44 32.57
CA ASP A 148 -8.63 2.72 33.84
C ASP A 148 -9.80 1.71 33.82
N GLU A 149 -10.76 1.87 32.91
CA GLU A 149 -11.91 0.98 32.73
C GLU A 149 -11.76 0.02 31.54
N GLY A 150 -10.56 -0.12 30.98
CA GLY A 150 -10.31 -0.87 29.74
C GLY A 150 -10.83 -0.18 28.48
N ASN A 151 -11.25 1.09 28.60
CA ASN A 151 -11.62 1.92 27.46
C ASN A 151 -10.35 2.30 26.69
N ILE A 152 -10.35 2.07 25.38
CA ILE A 152 -9.23 2.49 24.53
C ILE A 152 -9.36 3.97 24.21
N GLU A 153 -8.32 4.73 24.53
CA GLU A 153 -8.22 6.16 24.28
C GLU A 153 -7.20 6.40 23.18
N ALA A 154 -7.64 7.01 22.08
CA ALA A 154 -6.80 7.20 20.89
C ALA A 154 -6.63 8.68 20.54
N GLY A 155 -5.48 9.00 19.96
CA GLY A 155 -5.14 10.35 19.56
C GLY A 155 -3.81 10.40 18.82
N PHE A 156 -2.96 11.36 19.21
CA PHE A 156 -1.63 11.51 18.60
C PHE A 156 -0.54 11.81 19.62
N LEU A 157 0.66 11.30 19.37
CA LEU A 157 1.90 11.76 19.99
C LEU A 157 2.42 12.98 19.25
N ALA A 158 2.75 14.03 19.99
CA ALA A 158 3.51 15.18 19.53
C ALA A 158 4.97 15.04 20.00
N PRO A 159 5.92 14.56 19.15
CA PRO A 159 7.29 14.27 19.58
C PRO A 159 8.02 15.49 20.15
N GLN A 160 7.72 16.69 19.65
CA GLN A 160 8.30 17.94 20.14
C GLN A 160 7.87 18.29 21.57
N GLU A 161 6.64 17.92 21.95
CA GLU A 161 6.13 18.10 23.31
C GLU A 161 6.49 16.93 24.23
N ARG A 162 6.95 15.79 23.65
CA ARG A 162 7.15 14.51 24.34
C ARG A 162 5.92 14.08 25.14
N ARG A 163 4.72 14.30 24.59
CA ARG A 163 3.44 13.91 25.18
C ARG A 163 2.48 13.43 24.11
N ALA A 164 1.68 12.42 24.46
CA ALA A 164 0.53 12.03 23.67
C ALA A 164 -0.71 12.81 24.14
N HIS A 165 -1.54 13.19 23.17
CA HIS A 165 -2.82 13.85 23.36
C HIS A 165 -3.89 12.85 22.95
N VAL A 166 -4.63 12.33 23.92
CA VAL A 166 -5.67 11.32 23.72
C VAL A 166 -7.03 11.88 24.11
N VAL A 167 -8.09 11.29 23.56
CA VAL A 167 -9.46 11.60 23.97
C VAL A 167 -9.91 10.57 25.00
N SER A 168 -10.08 11.02 26.24
CA SER A 168 -10.52 10.14 27.32
C SER A 168 -12.03 9.88 27.30
N ALA A 169 -12.49 8.87 28.04
CA ALA A 169 -13.91 8.49 28.11
C ALA A 169 -14.84 9.67 28.48
N GLY A 170 -14.34 10.62 29.27
CA GLY A 170 -15.03 11.87 29.63
C GLY A 170 -15.16 12.90 28.49
N ARG A 171 -14.69 12.57 27.28
CA ARG A 171 -14.55 13.50 26.14
C ARG A 171 -13.72 14.73 26.51
N VAL A 172 -12.67 14.50 27.27
CA VAL A 172 -11.65 15.49 27.59
C VAL A 172 -10.37 15.11 26.84
N VAL A 173 -9.58 16.11 26.47
CA VAL A 173 -8.25 15.86 25.91
C VAL A 173 -7.27 15.74 27.06
N GLU A 174 -6.64 14.58 27.18
CA GLU A 174 -5.64 14.31 28.19
C GLU A 174 -4.24 14.27 27.59
N LYS A 175 -3.28 14.79 28.35
CA LYS A 175 -1.88 14.78 27.99
C LYS A 175 -1.15 13.75 28.82
N ILE A 176 -0.68 12.70 28.18
CA ILE A 176 -0.11 11.53 28.84
C ILE A 176 1.38 11.37 28.50
N ASP A 177 2.10 10.80 29.46
CA ASP A 177 3.55 10.58 29.39
C ASP A 177 3.90 9.15 28.95
N LYS A 178 2.90 8.27 28.78
CA LYS A 178 3.03 6.89 28.32
C LYS A 178 1.92 6.57 27.31
N ALA A 179 2.23 5.82 26.26
CA ALA A 179 1.26 5.43 25.24
C ALA A 179 1.76 4.20 24.46
N HIS A 180 0.88 3.57 23.71
CA HIS A 180 1.21 2.60 22.68
C HIS A 180 1.21 3.31 21.32
N ILE A 181 2.35 3.25 20.63
CA ILE A 181 2.54 3.87 19.32
C ILE A 181 2.26 2.86 18.23
N LEU A 182 1.38 3.21 17.30
CA LEU A 182 1.09 2.39 16.14
C LEU A 182 2.24 2.52 15.13
N TYR A 183 2.81 1.40 14.71
CA TYR A 183 3.87 1.35 13.71
C TYR A 183 3.62 0.26 12.67
N GLU A 184 4.20 0.43 11.49
CA GLU A 184 4.14 -0.56 10.41
C GLU A 184 5.25 -1.61 10.57
N ASP A 185 4.88 -2.89 10.63
CA ASP A 185 5.78 -4.04 10.70
C ASP A 185 6.19 -4.45 9.29
N MET A 186 7.30 -3.87 8.82
CA MET A 186 7.78 -4.03 7.45
C MET A 186 8.29 -5.45 7.18
N PRO A 187 7.98 -6.05 6.01
CA PRO A 187 8.57 -7.32 5.61
C PRO A 187 10.08 -7.19 5.41
N VAL A 188 10.81 -8.29 5.64
CA VAL A 188 12.27 -8.37 5.41
C VAL A 188 12.61 -9.04 4.07
N SER A 189 11.71 -9.87 3.56
CA SER A 189 11.84 -10.58 2.28
C SER A 189 10.47 -11.02 1.78
N TYR A 190 10.39 -11.37 0.50
CA TYR A 190 9.23 -11.99 -0.12
C TYR A 190 9.52 -13.44 -0.52
N ASP A 191 8.52 -14.30 -0.42
CA ASP A 191 8.51 -15.67 -0.96
C ASP A 191 7.26 -15.79 -1.83
N LEU A 192 7.48 -15.86 -3.15
CA LEU A 192 6.43 -15.86 -4.16
C LEU A 192 6.40 -17.24 -4.82
N ARG A 193 5.33 -18.00 -4.58
CA ARG A 193 5.19 -19.36 -5.11
C ARG A 193 4.00 -19.45 -6.05
N GLY A 194 4.18 -20.21 -7.12
CA GLY A 194 3.10 -20.52 -8.07
C GLY A 194 2.59 -19.29 -8.81
N THR A 195 3.49 -18.36 -9.15
CA THR A 195 3.08 -17.13 -9.82
C THR A 195 2.56 -17.40 -11.22
N VAL A 196 1.35 -16.92 -11.52
CA VAL A 196 0.71 -17.07 -12.83
C VAL A 196 0.71 -15.71 -13.54
N LEU A 197 1.30 -15.67 -14.74
CA LEU A 197 1.24 -14.49 -15.60
C LEU A 197 -0.10 -14.43 -16.32
N ASP A 198 -0.73 -13.27 -16.34
CA ASP A 198 -1.98 -13.02 -17.05
C ASP A 198 -1.71 -12.86 -18.55
N PRO A 199 -2.10 -13.83 -19.41
CA PRO A 199 -1.80 -13.76 -20.83
C PRO A 199 -2.47 -12.56 -21.51
N SER A 200 -3.61 -12.10 -20.98
CA SER A 200 -4.34 -10.95 -21.54
C SER A 200 -3.61 -9.62 -21.36
N LYS A 201 -2.65 -9.56 -20.43
CA LYS A 201 -1.83 -8.39 -20.12
C LYS A 201 -0.38 -8.56 -20.54
N THR A 202 -0.05 -9.65 -21.21
CA THR A 202 1.32 -9.96 -21.63
C THR A 202 1.56 -9.39 -23.04
N ASP A 203 2.51 -8.46 -23.16
CA ASP A 203 3.02 -7.96 -24.46
C ASP A 203 4.29 -8.73 -24.83
N LEU A 204 4.23 -9.53 -25.90
CA LEU A 204 5.36 -10.30 -26.40
C LEU A 204 5.91 -9.66 -27.67
N ARG A 205 7.18 -9.30 -27.63
CA ARG A 205 7.91 -8.75 -28.78
C ARG A 205 8.98 -9.71 -29.22
N TYR A 206 8.91 -10.10 -30.49
CA TYR A 206 9.87 -10.99 -31.12
C TYR A 206 10.83 -10.16 -31.97
N GLU A 207 12.12 -10.36 -31.73
CA GLU A 207 13.19 -9.72 -32.50
C GLU A 207 14.13 -10.83 -33.00
N ASN A 208 14.37 -10.87 -34.30
CA ASN A 208 15.37 -11.78 -34.87
C ASN A 208 16.76 -11.21 -34.59
N ARG A 209 17.57 -11.94 -33.85
CA ARG A 209 18.97 -11.59 -33.58
C ARG A 209 19.90 -12.69 -34.06
N ILE A 210 20.94 -12.29 -34.79
CA ILE A 210 22.05 -13.18 -35.11
C ILE A 210 22.88 -13.31 -33.83
N LEU A 211 22.86 -14.48 -33.21
CA LEU A 211 23.63 -14.76 -31.99
C LEU A 211 25.10 -15.04 -32.30
N LEU A 212 25.36 -15.58 -33.49
CA LEU A 212 26.69 -15.92 -33.96
C LEU A 212 26.72 -15.85 -35.49
N ASP A 213 27.77 -15.25 -36.03
CA ASP A 213 28.07 -15.21 -37.45
C ASP A 213 29.53 -15.65 -37.64
N THR A 214 29.73 -16.77 -38.33
CA THR A 214 31.06 -17.35 -38.56
C THR A 214 31.25 -17.62 -40.05
N THR A 215 32.46 -17.35 -40.54
CA THR A 215 32.83 -17.55 -41.94
C THR A 215 33.93 -18.60 -42.02
N LEU A 216 33.55 -19.80 -42.44
CA LEU A 216 34.52 -20.86 -42.73
C LEU A 216 35.27 -20.51 -44.02
N SER A 217 36.58 -20.32 -43.92
CA SER A 217 37.44 -20.07 -45.08
C SER A 217 38.39 -21.24 -45.33
N ASN A 218 38.54 -21.62 -46.61
CA ASN A 218 39.55 -22.60 -47.04
C ASN A 218 40.69 -21.85 -47.74
N PRO A 219 41.80 -21.57 -47.06
CA PRO A 219 42.91 -20.80 -47.64
C PRO A 219 43.80 -21.64 -48.58
N GLY A 220 43.59 -22.96 -48.70
CA GLY A 220 44.43 -23.85 -49.48
C GLY A 220 43.93 -24.16 -50.89
N PRO A 221 44.80 -24.64 -51.81
CA PRO A 221 44.41 -25.05 -53.17
C PRO A 221 43.72 -26.43 -53.21
N SER A 222 43.63 -27.13 -52.08
CA SER A 222 43.04 -28.46 -51.95
C SER A 222 41.86 -28.47 -50.99
N SER A 223 40.95 -29.43 -51.16
CA SER A 223 39.83 -29.63 -50.22
C SER A 223 40.35 -29.97 -48.83
N GLN A 224 39.83 -29.29 -47.80
CA GLN A 224 40.15 -29.51 -46.39
C GLN A 224 38.86 -29.49 -45.57
N HIS A 225 38.85 -30.25 -44.47
CA HIS A 225 37.77 -30.24 -43.49
C HIS A 225 38.08 -29.17 -42.43
N VAL A 226 37.33 -28.07 -42.44
CA VAL A 226 37.50 -26.94 -41.50
C VAL A 226 36.34 -26.98 -40.50
N VAL A 227 36.68 -26.96 -39.21
CA VAL A 227 35.73 -26.88 -38.10
C VAL A 227 36.08 -25.64 -37.29
N GLU A 228 35.08 -24.79 -37.05
CA GLU A 228 35.20 -23.63 -36.16
C GLU A 228 34.19 -23.80 -35.03
N GLU A 229 34.68 -23.85 -33.80
CA GLU A 229 33.83 -23.83 -32.61
C GLU A 229 33.55 -22.38 -32.25
N ALA A 230 32.28 -22.07 -31.98
CA ALA A 230 31.86 -20.73 -31.68
C ALA A 230 30.75 -20.76 -30.62
N GLU A 231 30.89 -19.90 -29.63
CA GLU A 231 30.02 -19.86 -28.45
C GLU A 231 29.29 -18.53 -28.38
N ALA A 232 27.99 -18.57 -28.11
CA ALA A 232 27.18 -17.39 -27.85
C ALA A 232 26.55 -17.49 -26.46
N VAL A 233 26.77 -16.48 -25.62
CA VAL A 233 26.17 -16.39 -24.28
C VAL A 233 24.94 -15.49 -24.33
N VAL A 234 23.78 -16.06 -24.03
CA VAL A 234 22.52 -15.31 -23.91
C VAL A 234 22.22 -15.06 -22.44
N VAL A 235 22.21 -13.78 -22.04
CA VAL A 235 21.84 -13.37 -20.68
C VAL A 235 20.37 -12.98 -20.67
N GLN A 236 19.55 -13.77 -19.98
CA GLN A 236 18.16 -13.43 -19.72
C GLN A 236 18.07 -12.52 -18.49
N LYS A 237 17.37 -11.39 -18.63
CA LYS A 237 17.06 -10.49 -17.51
C LYS A 237 15.58 -10.63 -17.17
N ALA A 238 15.28 -10.83 -15.89
CA ALA A 238 13.92 -10.83 -15.37
C ALA A 238 13.79 -9.71 -14.35
N TYR A 239 12.72 -8.94 -14.45
CA TYR A 239 12.42 -7.84 -13.53
C TYR A 239 11.00 -8.01 -12.99
N TRP A 240 10.87 -7.87 -11.68
CA TRP A 240 9.58 -7.87 -11.00
C TRP A 240 9.22 -6.44 -10.62
N GLY A 241 8.19 -5.94 -11.28
CA GLY A 241 7.72 -4.57 -11.12
C GLY A 241 7.15 -4.28 -9.73
N GLN A 242 7.06 -3.00 -9.42
CA GLN A 242 6.48 -2.52 -8.18
C GLN A 242 4.95 -2.64 -8.23
N ILE A 243 4.38 -3.27 -7.21
CA ILE A 243 2.93 -3.32 -7.02
C ILE A 243 2.60 -2.48 -5.78
N LYS A 244 1.52 -1.70 -5.85
CA LYS A 244 1.03 -0.98 -4.66
C LYS A 244 0.76 -1.97 -3.53
N GLY A 245 1.18 -1.66 -2.31
CA GLY A 245 1.15 -2.61 -1.19
C GLY A 245 2.40 -3.46 -1.05
N THR A 246 3.46 -3.23 -1.83
CA THR A 246 4.76 -3.93 -1.70
C THR A 246 5.91 -2.95 -1.47
N VAL A 247 6.89 -3.40 -0.69
CA VAL A 247 8.11 -2.68 -0.34
C VAL A 247 9.18 -3.00 -1.36
N VAL A 248 9.81 -1.97 -1.90
CA VAL A 248 10.86 -2.08 -2.93
C VAL A 248 12.21 -2.36 -2.27
N GLY A 249 13.10 -3.07 -2.96
CA GLY A 249 14.47 -3.30 -2.51
C GLY A 249 14.64 -4.48 -1.56
N LEU A 250 13.58 -5.25 -1.31
CA LEU A 250 13.65 -6.46 -0.50
C LEU A 250 14.10 -7.66 -1.33
N LYS A 251 14.79 -8.60 -0.68
CA LYS A 251 15.10 -9.91 -1.28
C LYS A 251 13.79 -10.66 -1.53
N ALA A 252 13.68 -11.27 -2.69
CA ALA A 252 12.53 -12.06 -3.08
C ALA A 252 12.99 -13.41 -3.66
N HIS A 253 12.47 -14.49 -3.07
CA HIS A 253 12.55 -15.84 -3.61
C HIS A 253 11.30 -16.10 -4.43
N VAL A 254 11.47 -16.48 -5.70
CA VAL A 254 10.37 -16.72 -6.64
C VAL A 254 10.45 -18.14 -7.16
N VAL A 255 9.36 -18.88 -7.00
CA VAL A 255 9.21 -20.25 -7.49
C VAL A 255 8.13 -20.29 -8.57
N SER A 256 8.54 -20.65 -9.78
CA SER A 256 7.66 -20.80 -10.92
C SER A 256 6.65 -21.93 -10.70
N PRO A 257 5.43 -21.85 -11.25
CA PRO A 257 4.46 -22.92 -11.12
C PRO A 257 4.95 -24.20 -11.83
N PRO A 258 4.46 -25.38 -11.42
CA PRO A 258 4.71 -26.62 -12.12
C PRO A 258 4.29 -26.54 -13.61
N PRO A 259 5.01 -27.20 -14.54
CA PRO A 259 6.09 -28.17 -14.31
C PRO A 259 7.49 -27.56 -14.20
N ALA A 260 7.66 -26.26 -14.46
CA ALA A 260 8.98 -25.64 -14.52
C ALA A 260 9.69 -25.68 -13.16
N ASN A 261 8.98 -25.30 -12.07
CA ASN A 261 9.54 -25.23 -10.71
C ASN A 261 10.87 -24.46 -10.61
N ASP A 262 11.16 -23.57 -11.57
CA ASP A 262 12.37 -22.75 -11.55
C ASP A 262 12.35 -21.82 -10.34
N GLU A 263 13.44 -21.83 -9.58
CA GLU A 263 13.66 -20.94 -8.45
C GLU A 263 14.57 -19.78 -8.85
N ARG A 264 14.24 -18.58 -8.38
CA ARG A 264 14.99 -17.35 -8.65
C ARG A 264 15.08 -16.49 -7.40
N GLU A 265 16.28 -15.99 -7.15
CA GLU A 265 16.54 -14.96 -6.16
C GLU A 265 16.67 -13.61 -6.86
N LEU A 266 15.94 -12.60 -6.39
CA LEU A 266 15.98 -11.25 -6.96
C LEU A 266 15.74 -10.17 -5.91
N THR A 267 15.96 -8.93 -6.30
CA THR A 267 15.60 -7.76 -5.48
C THR A 267 14.33 -7.12 -6.03
N TRP A 268 13.29 -7.09 -5.22
CA TRP A 268 11.95 -6.67 -5.66
C TRP A 268 11.92 -5.22 -6.12
N GLY A 269 11.37 -4.96 -7.31
CA GLY A 269 11.20 -3.61 -7.83
C GLY A 269 12.50 -2.87 -8.14
N ILE A 270 13.64 -3.58 -8.24
CA ILE A 270 14.95 -3.05 -8.70
C ILE A 270 15.39 -3.83 -9.95
N GLN A 271 15.89 -3.11 -10.96
CA GLN A 271 16.38 -3.64 -12.24
C GLN A 271 17.89 -3.85 -12.23
#